data_AF-A0A1N7DGG5-F1
#
_entry.id   AF-A0A1N7DGG5-F1
#
_cell.length_a   1.000
_cell.length_b   1.000
_cell.length_c   1.000
_cell.angle_alpha   90.00
_cell.angle_beta   90.00
_cell.angle_gamma   90.00
#
_symmetry.space_group_name_H-M   'P 1'
#
loop_
_entity.id
_entity.type
_entity.pdbx_description
1 polymer ?
#
loop_
_entity_poly.entity_id
_entity_poly.type
_entity_poly.pdbx_seq_one_letter_code
_entity_poly.pdbx_strand_id
1 'polypeptide(L)'
;MNSVDNAIRAYVQEMDFYWIEKKLTTSYDGQEVTWTEQGVKDAIRQYKNFMLLMKIYDGTPEIIVPSIEVDEIWHNHILDTKAYFRDCDVIYGRYMHHFPYFGMRGKEDFDNLNRCFDRTQELYFKHFGEYMYEVDF
;
A
#
# COMPACT_ATOMS: atom_id res chain seq x y z
N MET A 1 -21.25 -8.11 2.58
CA MET A 1 -20.54 -6.84 2.36
C MET A 1 -21.57 -5.81 1.90
N ASN A 2 -21.55 -4.58 2.42
CA ASN A 2 -22.60 -3.59 2.13
C ASN A 2 -22.37 -2.92 0.75
N SER A 3 -23.31 -2.12 0.24
CA SER A 3 -23.20 -1.49 -1.09
C SER A 3 -22.08 -0.43 -1.17
N VAL A 4 -21.78 0.26 -0.07
CA VAL A 4 -20.70 1.25 0.02
C VAL A 4 -19.34 0.57 -0.11
N ASP A 5 -19.17 -0.59 0.53
CA ASP A 5 -17.95 -1.39 0.43
C ASP A 5 -17.68 -1.84 -1.02
N ASN A 6 -18.73 -2.15 -1.79
CA ASN A 6 -18.59 -2.54 -3.19
C ASN A 6 -18.17 -1.38 -4.09
N ALA A 7 -18.70 -0.17 -3.86
CA ALA A 7 -18.33 1.02 -4.62
C ALA A 7 -16.86 1.41 -4.38
N ILE A 8 -16.40 1.36 -3.13
CA ILE A 8 -15.00 1.63 -2.78
C ILE A 8 -14.08 0.58 -3.40
N ARG A 9 -14.44 -0.71 -3.34
CA ARG A 9 -13.67 -1.76 -4.01
C ARG A 9 -13.56 -1.51 -5.51
N ALA A 10 -14.66 -1.18 -6.18
CA ALA A 10 -14.63 -0.85 -7.60
C ALA A 10 -13.73 0.34 -7.89
N TYR A 11 -13.84 1.42 -7.11
CA TYR A 11 -12.98 2.60 -7.24
C TYR A 11 -11.49 2.23 -7.15
N VAL A 12 -11.10 1.48 -6.11
CA VAL A 12 -9.70 1.09 -5.91
C VAL A 12 -9.17 0.22 -7.05
N GLN A 13 -9.99 -0.68 -7.59
CA GLN A 13 -9.58 -1.51 -8.73
C GLN A 13 -9.33 -0.68 -9.99
N GLU A 14 -10.12 0.38 -10.22
CA GLU A 14 -10.01 1.26 -11.39
C GLU A 14 -8.96 2.38 -11.23
N MET A 15 -8.34 2.54 -10.06
CA MET A 15 -7.26 3.52 -9.87
C MET A 15 -6.13 3.28 -10.88
N ASP A 16 -5.73 4.36 -11.56
CA ASP A 16 -4.69 4.35 -12.59
C ASP A 16 -3.33 4.74 -12.00
N PHE A 17 -2.38 3.81 -12.08
CA PHE A 17 -1.00 3.98 -11.60
C PHE A 17 0.02 4.01 -12.74
N TYR A 18 -0.41 4.28 -13.98
CA TYR A 18 0.43 4.30 -15.17
C TYR A 18 1.76 5.05 -14.97
N TRP A 19 1.73 6.25 -14.35
CA TRP A 19 2.95 7.04 -14.16
C TRP A 19 3.89 6.46 -13.10
N ILE A 20 3.36 5.78 -12.08
CA ILE A 20 4.19 5.06 -11.09
C ILE A 20 4.85 3.87 -11.76
N GLU A 21 4.08 3.06 -12.49
CA GLU A 21 4.60 1.94 -13.30
C GLU A 21 5.69 2.43 -14.26
N LYS A 22 5.42 3.52 -14.99
CA LYS A 22 6.37 4.07 -15.95
C LYS A 22 7.64 4.55 -15.28
N LYS A 23 7.55 5.23 -14.14
CA LYS A 23 8.71 5.75 -13.40
C LYS A 23 9.58 4.63 -12.86
N LEU A 24 8.98 3.61 -12.25
CA LEU A 24 9.72 2.52 -11.61
C LEU A 24 10.35 1.55 -12.62
N THR A 25 9.77 1.42 -13.83
CA THR A 25 10.29 0.53 -14.89
C THR A 25 11.21 1.23 -15.90
N THR A 26 11.37 2.55 -15.83
CA THR A 26 12.23 3.31 -16.76
C THR A 26 13.51 3.71 -16.07
N SER A 27 14.65 3.11 -16.46
CA SER A 27 15.97 3.52 -15.98
C SER A 27 16.29 4.98 -16.36
N TYR A 28 16.76 5.77 -15.40
CA TYR A 28 17.33 7.10 -15.60
C TYR A 28 18.45 7.39 -14.61
N ASP A 29 19.28 8.41 -14.90
CA ASP A 29 20.41 8.78 -14.05
C ASP A 29 19.94 9.18 -12.64
N GLY A 30 20.45 8.49 -11.62
CA GLY A 30 20.03 8.65 -10.22
C GLY A 30 18.94 7.69 -9.74
N GLN A 31 18.43 6.77 -10.57
CA GLN A 31 17.58 5.67 -10.10
C GLN A 31 18.43 4.46 -9.71
N GLU A 32 18.39 4.07 -8.43
CA GLU A 32 19.20 2.95 -7.92
C GLU A 32 18.68 1.59 -8.40
N VAL A 33 17.37 1.45 -8.56
CA VAL A 33 16.69 0.19 -8.89
C VAL A 33 15.66 0.42 -9.97
N THR A 34 15.77 -0.31 -11.08
CA THR A 34 14.74 -0.39 -12.13
C THR A 34 13.95 -1.66 -11.91
N TRP A 35 12.62 -1.54 -11.80
CA TRP A 35 11.72 -2.65 -11.54
C TRP A 35 11.33 -3.38 -12.83
N THR A 36 11.08 -4.68 -12.75
CA THR A 36 10.42 -5.42 -13.82
C THR A 36 8.96 -4.96 -13.99
N GLU A 37 8.43 -5.06 -15.22
CA GLU A 37 7.02 -4.73 -15.45
C GLU A 37 6.07 -5.60 -14.61
N GLN A 38 6.41 -6.87 -14.42
CA GLN A 38 5.60 -7.79 -13.63
C GLN A 38 5.66 -7.45 -12.15
N GLY A 39 6.86 -7.21 -11.60
CA GLY A 39 7.03 -6.88 -10.19
C GLY A 39 6.31 -5.59 -9.79
N VAL A 40 6.33 -4.56 -10.64
CA VAL A 40 5.60 -3.32 -10.39
C VAL A 40 4.07 -3.53 -10.42
N LYS A 41 3.58 -4.35 -11.35
CA LYS A 41 2.14 -4.69 -11.44
C LYS A 41 1.68 -5.46 -10.21
N ASP A 42 2.51 -6.39 -9.74
CA ASP A 42 2.24 -7.16 -8.52
C ASP A 42 2.27 -6.27 -7.27
N ALA A 43 3.23 -5.36 -7.16
CA ALA A 43 3.28 -4.40 -6.05
C ALA A 43 2.07 -3.45 -6.07
N ILE A 44 1.64 -2.96 -7.23
CA ILE A 44 0.42 -2.14 -7.36
C ILE A 44 -0.82 -2.94 -6.96
N ARG A 45 -0.92 -4.22 -7.33
CA ARG A 45 -2.01 -5.11 -6.91
C ARG A 45 -2.04 -5.27 -5.40
N GLN A 46 -0.88 -5.52 -4.79
CA GLN A 46 -0.75 -5.61 -3.33
C GLN A 46 -1.09 -4.28 -2.64
N TYR A 47 -0.68 -3.14 -3.20
CA TYR A 47 -1.01 -1.81 -2.69
C TYR A 47 -2.52 -1.51 -2.73
N LYS A 48 -3.21 -1.85 -3.83
CA LYS A 48 -4.66 -1.72 -3.93
C LYS A 48 -5.38 -2.53 -2.84
N ASN A 49 -4.95 -3.76 -2.60
CA ASN A 49 -5.48 -4.59 -1.51
C ASN A 49 -5.16 -4.00 -0.13
N PHE A 50 -3.95 -3.48 0.06
CA PHE A 50 -3.54 -2.81 1.28
C PHE A 50 -4.41 -1.56 1.58
N MET A 51 -4.73 -0.74 0.57
CA MET A 51 -5.64 0.40 0.72
C MET A 51 -7.04 -0.02 1.19
N LEU A 52 -7.55 -1.14 0.65
CA LEU A 52 -8.83 -1.72 1.09
C LEU A 52 -8.73 -2.29 2.51
N LEU A 53 -7.62 -2.91 2.87
CA LEU A 53 -7.38 -3.42 4.22
C LEU A 53 -7.39 -2.28 5.25
N MET A 54 -6.68 -1.18 4.96
CA MET A 54 -6.73 0.03 5.79
C MET A 54 -8.16 0.55 5.93
N LYS A 55 -8.98 0.51 4.88
CA LYS A 55 -10.39 0.91 4.96
C LYS A 55 -11.23 -0.01 5.85
N ILE A 56 -11.04 -1.32 5.72
CA ILE A 56 -11.80 -2.32 6.49
C ILE A 56 -11.55 -2.18 7.99
N TYR A 57 -10.31 -1.87 8.37
CA TYR A 57 -9.88 -1.72 9.75
C TYR A 57 -9.84 -0.27 10.24
N ASP A 58 -10.35 0.67 9.44
CA ASP A 58 -10.43 2.07 9.80
C ASP A 58 -11.31 2.27 11.05
N GLY A 59 -10.79 3.02 12.03
CA GLY A 59 -11.45 3.24 13.33
C GLY A 59 -11.36 2.04 14.30
N THR A 60 -10.61 0.99 13.97
CA THR A 60 -10.32 -0.12 14.88
C THR A 60 -8.94 0.03 15.52
N PRO A 61 -8.62 -0.74 16.59
CA PRO A 61 -7.28 -0.74 17.20
C PRO A 61 -6.18 -1.43 16.36
N GLU A 62 -6.52 -2.03 15.22
CA GLU A 62 -5.55 -2.76 14.39
C GLU A 62 -4.57 -1.78 13.72
N ILE A 63 -3.27 -2.06 13.85
CA ILE A 63 -2.21 -1.29 13.20
C ILE A 63 -1.82 -2.03 11.91
N ILE A 64 -2.16 -1.44 10.77
CA ILE A 64 -1.92 -2.00 9.44
C ILE A 64 -0.62 -1.42 8.88
N VAL A 65 0.35 -2.27 8.53
CA VAL A 65 1.67 -1.85 8.03
C VAL A 65 2.00 -2.51 6.69
N PRO A 66 2.62 -1.79 5.74
CA PRO A 66 2.88 -2.30 4.39
C PRO A 66 4.07 -3.27 4.35
N SER A 67 4.20 -4.03 3.26
CA SER A 67 5.50 -4.62 2.86
C SER A 67 6.40 -3.53 2.26
N ILE A 68 7.67 -3.85 2.01
CA ILE A 68 8.63 -2.91 1.38
C ILE A 68 8.11 -2.45 0.01
N GLU A 69 7.60 -3.38 -0.80
CA GLU A 69 7.12 -3.13 -2.15
C GLU A 69 5.85 -2.26 -2.13
N VAL A 70 4.93 -2.57 -1.22
CA VAL A 70 3.70 -1.78 -1.01
C VAL A 70 4.03 -0.38 -0.52
N ASP A 71 5.01 -0.24 0.37
CA ASP A 71 5.45 1.05 0.90
C ASP A 71 6.05 1.93 -0.22
N GLU A 72 6.86 1.36 -1.12
CA GLU A 72 7.43 2.10 -2.26
C GLU A 72 6.33 2.60 -3.23
N ILE A 73 5.32 1.78 -3.54
CA ILE A 73 4.17 2.25 -4.34
C ILE A 73 3.43 3.35 -3.59
N TRP A 74 3.25 3.21 -2.27
CA TRP A 74 2.57 4.22 -1.45
C TRP A 74 3.34 5.54 -1.45
N HIS A 75 4.67 5.53 -1.31
CA HIS A 75 5.49 6.75 -1.38
C HIS A 75 5.33 7.45 -2.72
N ASN A 76 5.38 6.71 -3.84
CA ASN A 76 5.17 7.29 -5.16
C ASN A 76 3.76 7.84 -5.35
N HIS A 77 2.74 7.19 -4.76
CA HIS A 77 1.39 7.71 -4.77
C HIS A 77 1.27 9.02 -3.97
N ILE A 78 1.86 9.09 -2.77
CA ILE A 78 1.90 10.32 -1.94
C ILE A 78 2.55 11.48 -2.70
N LEU A 79 3.61 11.21 -3.48
CA LEU A 79 4.30 12.22 -4.28
C LEU A 79 3.41 12.81 -5.40
N ASP A 80 2.46 12.04 -5.94
CA ASP A 80 1.32 12.60 -6.69
C ASP A 80 0.25 13.12 -5.73
N THR A 81 0.58 14.23 -5.07
CA THR A 81 -0.24 14.82 -4.00
C THR A 81 -1.71 15.06 -4.38
N LYS A 82 -2.01 15.36 -5.65
CA LYS A 82 -3.39 15.59 -6.11
C LYS A 82 -4.16 14.29 -6.23
N ALA A 83 -3.54 13.24 -6.80
CA ALA A 83 -4.15 11.92 -6.87
C ALA A 83 -4.37 11.37 -5.46
N TYR A 84 -3.33 11.37 -4.63
CA TYR A 84 -3.40 10.81 -3.28
C TYR A 84 -4.45 11.50 -2.41
N PHE A 85 -4.53 12.83 -2.46
CA PHE A 85 -5.56 13.58 -1.72
C PHE A 85 -6.98 13.17 -2.14
N ARG A 86 -7.24 13.14 -3.45
CA ARG A 86 -8.56 12.75 -3.99
C ARG A 86 -8.91 11.32 -3.62
N ASP A 87 -7.97 10.40 -3.77
CA ASP A 87 -8.22 8.98 -3.52
C ASP A 87 -8.45 8.71 -2.03
N CYS A 88 -7.72 9.41 -1.15
CA CYS A 88 -7.98 9.36 0.28
C CYS A 88 -9.37 9.90 0.65
N ASP A 89 -9.80 11.00 0.04
CA ASP A 89 -11.14 11.57 0.25
C ASP A 89 -12.24 10.58 -0.18
N VAL A 90 -12.10 9.97 -1.36
CA VAL A 90 -13.08 8.98 -1.87
C VAL A 90 -13.13 7.72 -1.00
N ILE A 91 -11.97 7.17 -0.62
CA ILE A 91 -11.89 5.88 0.08
C ILE A 91 -12.17 6.04 1.57
N TYR A 92 -11.54 7.02 2.23
CA TYR A 92 -11.52 7.18 3.68
C TYR A 92 -12.34 8.37 4.18
N GLY A 93 -12.77 9.28 3.31
CA GLY A 93 -13.44 10.54 3.69
C GLY A 93 -12.51 11.55 4.35
N ARG A 94 -11.19 11.31 4.32
CA ARG A 94 -10.14 12.16 4.89
C ARG A 94 -8.78 11.77 4.34
N TYR A 95 -7.80 12.66 4.48
CA TYR A 95 -6.40 12.33 4.21
C TYR A 95 -5.91 11.21 5.11
N MET A 96 -5.35 10.14 4.53
CA MET A 96 -4.71 9.09 5.30
C MET A 96 -3.23 9.43 5.48
N HIS A 97 -2.78 9.52 6.73
CA HIS A 97 -1.40 9.93 7.01
C HIS A 97 -0.47 8.72 7.03
N HIS A 98 0.67 8.85 6.37
CA HIS A 98 1.76 7.88 6.46
C HIS A 98 2.81 8.32 7.48
N PHE A 99 3.27 7.40 8.32
CA PHE A 99 4.39 7.60 9.23
C PHE A 99 5.53 6.63 8.86
N PRO A 100 6.46 7.04 7.97
CA PRO A 100 7.44 6.13 7.36
C PRO A 100 8.59 5.74 8.30
N TYR A 101 8.55 6.17 9.57
CA TYR A 101 9.63 5.95 10.54
C TYR A 101 9.30 4.85 11.57
N PHE A 102 8.16 4.17 11.42
CA PHE A 102 7.80 3.08 12.32
C PHE A 102 8.81 1.93 12.20
N GLY A 103 9.40 1.51 13.32
CA GLY A 103 10.45 0.50 13.38
C GLY A 103 11.86 1.08 13.47
N MET A 104 12.05 2.39 13.29
CA MET A 104 13.38 3.03 13.28
C MET A 104 13.84 3.55 14.65
N ARG A 105 12.99 3.52 15.68
CA ARG A 105 13.27 4.12 17.00
C ARG A 105 13.90 3.13 17.99
N GLY A 106 14.76 2.25 17.49
CA GLY A 106 15.44 1.22 18.28
C GLY A 106 14.74 -0.15 18.28
N LYS A 107 15.32 -1.11 19.00
CA LYS A 107 14.93 -2.53 18.93
C LYS A 107 13.45 -2.77 19.26
N GLU A 108 12.92 -2.10 20.29
CA GLU A 108 11.53 -2.30 20.71
C GLU A 108 10.53 -1.88 19.63
N ASP A 109 10.79 -0.75 18.96
CA ASP A 109 9.96 -0.26 17.85
C ASP A 109 10.04 -1.19 16.64
N PHE A 110 11.23 -1.72 16.34
CA PHE A 110 11.44 -2.72 15.28
C PHE A 110 10.72 -4.03 15.57
N ASP A 111 10.82 -4.56 16.79
CA ASP A 111 10.08 -5.76 17.19
C ASP A 111 8.56 -5.51 17.12
N ASN A 112 8.11 -4.28 17.38
CA ASN A 112 6.71 -3.90 17.25
C ASN A 112 6.25 -3.84 15.80
N LEU A 113 7.06 -3.27 14.90
CA LEU A 113 6.82 -3.29 13.46
C LEU A 113 6.62 -4.73 12.96
N ASN A 114 7.51 -5.65 13.34
CA ASN A 114 7.42 -7.06 12.93
C ASN A 114 6.11 -7.71 13.40
N ARG A 115 5.71 -7.51 14.66
CA ARG A 115 4.42 -8.03 15.17
C ARG A 115 3.22 -7.44 14.43
N CYS A 116 3.26 -6.14 14.10
CA CYS A 116 2.21 -5.50 13.31
C CYS A 116 2.18 -6.02 11.87
N PHE A 117 3.34 -6.34 11.28
CA PHE A 117 3.42 -6.90 9.93
C PHE A 117 2.89 -8.34 9.90
N ASP A 118 3.25 -9.18 10.88
CA ASP A 118 2.67 -10.53 11.05
C ASP A 118 1.14 -10.45 11.14
N ARG A 119 0.64 -9.51 11.96
CA ARG A 119 -0.80 -9.27 12.07
C ARG A 119 -1.40 -8.80 10.74
N THR A 120 -0.73 -7.92 10.02
CA THR A 120 -1.20 -7.45 8.71
C THR A 120 -1.29 -8.60 7.72
N GLN A 121 -0.31 -9.52 7.70
CA GLN A 121 -0.32 -10.71 6.85
C GLN A 121 -1.51 -11.64 7.14
N GLU A 122 -1.85 -11.89 8.42
CA GLU A 122 -3.03 -12.66 8.79
C GLU A 122 -4.33 -12.02 8.27
N LEU A 123 -4.46 -10.70 8.46
CA LEU A 123 -5.64 -9.95 8.02
C LEU A 123 -5.74 -9.89 6.50
N TYR A 124 -4.60 -9.68 5.82
CA TYR A 124 -4.51 -9.67 4.37
C TYR A 124 -4.94 -11.03 3.79
N PHE A 125 -4.40 -12.14 4.31
CA PHE A 125 -4.80 -13.49 3.91
C PHE A 125 -6.29 -13.74 4.12
N LYS A 126 -6.84 -13.33 5.27
CA LYS A 126 -8.26 -13.46 5.58
C LYS A 126 -9.16 -12.79 4.52
N HIS A 127 -8.75 -11.65 3.96
CA HIS A 127 -9.58 -10.87 3.03
C HIS A 127 -9.28 -11.13 1.56
N PHE A 128 -8.08 -11.58 1.21
CA PHE A 128 -7.62 -11.70 -0.17
C PHE A 128 -7.18 -13.12 -0.57
N GLY A 129 -7.07 -14.04 0.39
CA GLY A 129 -6.74 -15.46 0.13
C GLY A 129 -5.28 -15.74 -0.21
N GLU A 130 -4.40 -14.75 -0.06
CA GLU A 130 -2.95 -14.85 -0.29
C GLU A 130 -2.22 -13.98 0.75
N TYR A 131 -0.92 -14.19 0.92
CA TYR A 131 -0.07 -13.29 1.72
C TYR A 131 0.54 -12.21 0.82
N MET A 132 0.95 -11.07 1.40
CA MET A 132 1.87 -10.17 0.70
C MET A 132 3.20 -10.90 0.48
N TYR A 133 3.83 -10.64 -0.66
CA TYR A 133 5.05 -11.31 -1.12
C TYR A 133 6.01 -10.33 -1.78
N GLU A 134 7.31 -10.65 -1.69
CA GLU A 134 8.38 -9.93 -2.36
C GLU A 134 8.22 -10.02 -3.88
N VAL A 135 8.52 -8.93 -4.58
CA VAL A 135 8.38 -8.85 -6.04
C VAL A 135 9.75 -8.69 -6.70
N ASP A 136 9.80 -9.03 -7.99
CA ASP A 136 11.03 -8.89 -8.77
C ASP A 136 11.29 -7.43 -9.15
N PHE A 137 12.38 -6.88 -8.60
CA PHE A 137 12.97 -5.60 -9.01
C PHE A 137 13.80 -5.79 -10.29
#